data_AF-A0A7S1CT63-F1
#
_entry.id   AF-A0A7S1CT63-F1
#
_cell.length_a   1.000
_cell.length_b   1.000
_cell.length_c   1.000
_cell.angle_alpha   90.00
_cell.angle_beta   90.00
_cell.angle_gamma   90.00
#
_symmetry.space_group_name_H-M   'P 1'
#
loop_
_entity.id
_entity.type
_entity.pdbx_description
1 polymer ?
#
loop_
_entity_poly.entity_id
_entity_poly.type
_entity_poly.pdbx_seq_one_letter_code
_entity_poly.pdbx_strand_id
1 'polypeptide(L)'
;MPSACAAGAAASDWSRDQRRRWHCRARDVGTHTRPCATALFTRAAALAQYVPGWDNRNPYFLVAGREANGTIVWSQPEVALYILPPCEDARCGVGYPDFVQPSAAAGAPIYLTETDKVTARLHRLNDTMLEGLFSQHTAREPATIGLAANVTRPSGDAAASTTLAPPAGAAAPQAWSFPAPTWGSLSAGAGLTLELELSAPTAQRVVTAPTALVDCRDGGGRGVAVSVNSSGQVTVTLSDGTHSQEWSSDPQCPVAAGAHHVVAIVDGLARYIAFVVDGVLNDGGDARPQGWGALSPAVGDVGGGGRAQCRVDGRVARVRAYTRYL
;
A
#
# COMPACT_ATOMS: atom_id res chain seq x y z
N MET A 1 -10.25 8.89 9.16
CA MET A 1 -9.69 10.23 8.83
C MET A 1 -10.27 10.59 7.47
N PRO A 2 -10.73 11.82 7.19
CA PRO A 2 -11.14 12.15 5.83
C PRO A 2 -9.91 12.07 4.91
N SER A 3 -10.03 11.31 3.83
CA SER A 3 -8.97 11.05 2.84
C SER A 3 -8.37 12.35 2.28
N ALA A 4 -7.05 12.48 2.36
CA ALA A 4 -6.29 13.66 1.94
C ALA A 4 -6.16 13.80 0.40
N CYS A 5 -6.56 12.80 -0.38
CA CYS A 5 -6.37 12.80 -1.83
C CYS A 5 -7.30 13.74 -2.61
N ALA A 6 -8.37 14.26 -1.97
CA ALA A 6 -9.36 15.09 -2.66
C ALA A 6 -8.94 16.56 -2.86
N ALA A 7 -7.77 16.98 -2.38
CA ALA A 7 -7.33 18.37 -2.54
C ALA A 7 -5.84 18.46 -2.85
N GLY A 8 -5.50 18.87 -4.06
CA GLY A 8 -4.30 19.65 -4.30
C GLY A 8 -4.43 20.97 -3.52
N ALA A 9 -4.08 20.94 -2.24
CA ALA A 9 -4.05 22.11 -1.38
C ALA A 9 -2.78 22.05 -0.53
N ALA A 10 -2.06 23.16 -0.55
CA ALA A 10 -0.94 23.44 0.34
C ALA A 10 -1.26 23.03 1.78
N ALA A 11 -0.24 22.54 2.50
CA ALA A 11 -0.26 22.18 3.91
C ALA A 11 -1.32 22.97 4.70
N SER A 12 -2.48 22.35 4.91
CA SER A 12 -3.53 22.96 5.70
C SER A 12 -3.16 22.80 7.16
N ASP A 13 -2.89 23.93 7.79
CA ASP A 13 -2.75 24.13 9.22
C ASP A 13 -3.97 23.53 9.95
N TRP A 14 -3.76 22.45 10.70
CA TRP A 14 -4.83 21.79 11.45
C TRP A 14 -4.82 22.27 12.89
N SER A 15 -5.43 23.44 13.16
CA SER A 15 -5.93 23.74 14.50
C SER A 15 -7.42 23.34 14.58
N ARG A 16 -7.76 22.49 15.55
CA ARG A 16 -9.13 22.27 15.99
C ARG A 16 -9.20 22.51 17.50
N ASP A 17 -9.47 23.76 17.86
CA ASP A 17 -10.24 24.03 19.08
C ASP A 17 -11.68 23.63 18.78
N GLN A 18 -12.15 22.53 19.37
CA GLN A 18 -13.52 22.39 19.87
C GLN A 18 -13.56 21.34 20.96
N ARG A 19 -13.63 21.82 22.20
CA ARG A 19 -13.92 21.06 23.42
C ARG A 19 -15.14 20.16 23.24
N ARG A 20 -14.93 18.84 23.20
CA ARG A 20 -15.97 17.86 23.55
C ARG A 20 -15.40 16.91 24.61
N ARG A 21 -15.78 17.15 25.86
CA ARG A 21 -15.61 16.21 26.97
C ARG A 21 -16.54 15.02 26.72
N TRP A 22 -16.00 13.81 26.69
CA TRP A 22 -16.82 12.59 26.71
C TRP A 22 -17.09 12.23 28.18
N HIS A 23 -18.36 12.19 28.58
CA HIS A 23 -18.80 11.57 29.82
C HIS A 23 -19.27 10.14 29.53
N CYS A 24 -18.66 9.16 30.18
CA CYS A 24 -19.11 7.77 30.17
C CYS A 24 -20.33 7.65 31.09
N ARG A 25 -21.50 7.26 30.56
CA ARG A 25 -22.63 6.76 31.37
C ARG A 25 -22.72 5.26 31.15
N ALA A 26 -22.59 4.49 32.23
CA ALA A 26 -22.88 3.07 32.25
C ALA A 26 -24.37 2.84 31.89
N ARG A 27 -24.65 1.83 31.06
CA ARG A 27 -25.99 1.25 30.91
C ARG A 27 -25.95 -0.22 31.29
N ASP A 28 -26.98 -0.59 32.03
CA ASP A 28 -27.22 -1.86 32.70
C ASP A 28 -27.21 -3.08 31.77
N VAL A 29 -26.69 -4.18 32.33
CA VAL A 29 -26.62 -5.52 31.74
C VAL A 29 -27.97 -6.21 31.96
N GLY A 30 -28.69 -6.46 30.86
CA GLY A 30 -29.92 -7.26 30.84
C GLY A 30 -29.66 -8.70 30.41
N THR A 31 -30.03 -9.64 31.28
CA THR A 31 -29.89 -11.08 31.16
C THR A 31 -30.94 -11.71 30.23
N HIS A 32 -30.53 -12.47 29.21
CA HIS A 32 -31.40 -13.48 28.60
C HIS A 32 -30.63 -14.73 28.15
N THR A 33 -30.94 -15.84 28.82
CA THR A 33 -30.62 -17.23 28.48
C THR A 33 -31.69 -17.79 27.53
N ARG A 34 -31.31 -18.57 26.50
CA ARG A 34 -32.05 -19.70 25.86
C ARG A 34 -31.15 -20.46 24.85
N PRO A 35 -31.48 -21.73 24.49
CA PRO A 35 -30.54 -22.86 24.59
C PRO A 35 -29.94 -23.38 23.26
N CYS A 36 -29.00 -24.32 23.41
CA CYS A 36 -28.30 -25.10 22.39
C CYS A 36 -29.24 -25.73 21.34
N ALA A 37 -28.90 -25.52 20.06
CA ALA A 37 -29.29 -26.40 18.96
C ALA A 37 -28.01 -26.82 18.21
N THR A 38 -27.74 -28.12 18.27
CA THR A 38 -26.67 -28.80 17.54
C THR A 38 -26.98 -28.77 16.05
N ALA A 39 -26.22 -28.00 15.27
CA ALA A 39 -26.25 -28.07 13.82
C ALA A 39 -24.92 -28.68 13.33
N LEU A 40 -25.02 -29.89 12.79
CA LEU A 40 -23.99 -30.54 11.99
C LEU A 40 -23.69 -29.67 10.76
N PHE A 41 -22.52 -29.04 10.71
CA PHE A 41 -22.02 -28.40 9.50
C PHE A 41 -21.08 -29.35 8.75
N THR A 42 -21.59 -29.93 7.68
CA THR A 42 -20.80 -30.56 6.62
C THR A 42 -19.98 -29.51 5.86
N ARG A 43 -18.76 -29.91 5.49
CA ARG A 43 -17.73 -29.13 4.78
C ARG A 43 -18.26 -28.44 3.52
N ALA A 44 -18.35 -27.12 3.58
CA ALA A 44 -18.05 -26.17 2.51
C ALA A 44 -18.03 -24.77 3.13
N ALA A 45 -16.95 -24.40 3.82
CA ALA A 45 -16.78 -23.03 4.30
C ALA A 45 -16.37 -22.18 3.09
N ALA A 46 -17.32 -21.59 2.36
CA ALA A 46 -17.89 -20.28 2.67
C ALA A 46 -16.77 -19.23 2.78
N LEU A 47 -16.58 -18.49 1.70
CA LEU A 47 -16.00 -17.15 1.69
C LEU A 47 -16.49 -16.43 2.95
N ALA A 48 -15.60 -16.25 3.93
CA ALA A 48 -15.96 -15.73 5.24
C ALA A 48 -16.70 -14.40 5.07
N GLN A 49 -17.96 -14.39 5.53
CA GLN A 49 -18.75 -13.16 5.58
C GLN A 49 -18.03 -12.16 6.48
N TYR A 50 -17.72 -11.04 5.85
CA TYR A 50 -17.08 -9.86 6.42
C TYR A 50 -17.87 -9.33 7.64
N VAL A 51 -17.27 -9.42 8.84
CA VAL A 51 -17.76 -8.73 10.04
C VAL A 51 -16.73 -7.67 10.44
N PRO A 52 -17.04 -6.35 10.32
CA PRO A 52 -16.09 -5.31 10.69
C PRO A 52 -15.69 -5.36 12.18
N GLY A 53 -14.40 -5.20 12.47
CA GLY A 53 -13.85 -4.81 13.77
C GLY A 53 -13.36 -5.93 14.69
N TRP A 54 -14.08 -7.06 14.81
CA TRP A 54 -13.63 -8.14 15.71
C TRP A 54 -12.67 -9.13 15.03
N ASP A 55 -12.95 -9.48 13.77
CA ASP A 55 -12.30 -10.57 13.03
C ASP A 55 -11.18 -10.10 12.09
N ASN A 56 -10.97 -8.78 11.95
CA ASN A 56 -10.03 -8.22 10.97
C ASN A 56 -9.10 -7.16 11.58
N ARG A 57 -8.36 -7.58 12.61
CA ARG A 57 -7.39 -6.73 13.35
C ARG A 57 -5.94 -6.92 12.87
N ASN A 58 -5.75 -7.62 11.75
CA ASN A 58 -4.46 -7.98 11.17
C ASN A 58 -4.35 -7.27 9.81
N PRO A 59 -3.29 -6.49 9.53
CA PRO A 59 -2.08 -6.29 10.34
C PRO A 59 -2.20 -5.18 11.40
N TYR A 60 -1.15 -5.04 12.23
CA TYR A 60 -0.91 -3.89 13.09
C TYR A 60 -0.17 -2.81 12.32
N PHE A 61 -0.64 -1.57 12.45
CA PHE A 61 -0.01 -0.39 11.86
C PHE A 61 0.70 0.45 12.93
N LEU A 62 1.83 1.05 12.55
CA LEU A 62 2.55 2.03 13.33
C LEU A 62 2.52 3.38 12.64
N VAL A 63 2.29 4.44 13.41
CA VAL A 63 2.37 5.84 12.97
C VAL A 63 3.26 6.61 13.92
N ALA A 64 4.08 7.51 13.39
CA ALA A 64 4.88 8.43 14.18
C ALA A 64 4.24 9.81 14.18
N GLY A 65 4.10 10.42 15.35
CA GLY A 65 3.65 11.80 15.52
C GLY A 65 4.82 12.67 15.96
N ARG A 66 5.03 13.80 15.28
CA ARG A 66 5.96 14.83 15.73
C ARG A 66 5.22 16.13 16.01
N GLU A 67 5.63 16.85 17.04
CA GLU A 67 5.10 18.18 17.29
C GLU A 67 5.72 19.19 16.31
N ALA A 68 4.88 19.99 15.65
CA ALA A 68 5.27 21.11 14.81
C ALA A 68 4.26 22.24 14.98
N ASN A 69 4.74 23.43 15.34
CA ASN A 69 3.93 24.64 15.55
C ASN A 69 2.72 24.42 16.48
N GLY A 70 2.87 23.65 17.55
CA GLY A 70 1.78 23.35 18.50
C GLY A 70 0.75 22.34 18.00
N THR A 71 1.03 21.64 16.89
CA THR A 71 0.19 20.57 16.35
C THR A 71 0.99 19.27 16.21
N ILE A 72 0.33 18.12 16.24
CA ILE A 72 0.99 16.84 15.92
C ILE A 72 0.83 16.58 14.42
N VAL A 73 1.95 16.48 13.73
CA VAL A 73 2.04 16.04 12.34
C VAL A 73 2.33 14.54 12.35
N TRP A 74 1.41 13.76 11.77
CA TRP A 74 1.49 12.31 11.70
C TRP A 74 2.12 11.84 10.38
N SER A 75 2.95 10.81 10.47
CA SER A 75 3.45 10.04 9.33
C SER A 75 2.31 9.31 8.62
N GLN A 76 2.56 8.83 7.40
CA GLN A 76 1.75 7.74 6.84
C GLN A 76 2.00 6.47 7.66
N PRO A 77 1.01 5.57 7.80
CA PRO A 77 1.15 4.35 8.59
C PRO A 77 2.02 3.31 7.88
N GLU A 78 2.76 2.53 8.67
CA GLU A 78 3.61 1.42 8.23
C GLU A 78 3.13 0.10 8.86
N VAL A 79 3.24 -1.02 8.16
CA VAL A 79 2.89 -2.33 8.73
C VAL A 79 3.99 -2.74 9.72
N ALA A 80 3.64 -2.82 11.01
CA ALA A 80 4.60 -3.12 12.06
C ALA A 80 4.64 -4.61 12.42
N LEU A 81 3.48 -5.25 12.48
CA LEU A 81 3.33 -6.67 12.81
C LEU A 81 2.14 -7.25 12.06
N TYR A 82 2.19 -8.54 11.80
CA TYR A 82 1.08 -9.31 11.27
C TYR A 82 1.17 -10.74 11.80
N ILE A 83 0.07 -11.47 11.70
CA ILE A 83 0.03 -12.90 11.99
C ILE A 83 -0.35 -13.65 10.71
N LEU A 84 0.35 -14.75 10.45
CA LEU A 84 0.01 -15.68 9.38
C LEU A 84 -1.01 -16.70 9.91
N PRO A 85 -2.17 -16.91 9.25
CA PRO A 85 -3.09 -17.98 9.60
C PRO A 85 -2.47 -19.39 9.40
N PRO A 86 -3.06 -20.44 10.00
CA PRO A 86 -4.21 -20.39 10.89
C PRO A 86 -3.76 -20.20 12.34
N CYS A 87 -4.48 -19.35 13.06
CA CYS A 87 -4.51 -19.52 14.50
C CYS A 87 -5.51 -20.64 14.82
N GLU A 88 -5.07 -21.69 15.51
CA GLU A 88 -5.86 -22.90 15.72
C GLU A 88 -7.07 -22.71 16.66
N ASP A 89 -7.07 -21.68 17.51
CA ASP A 89 -8.15 -21.36 18.44
C ASP A 89 -9.09 -20.29 17.84
N ALA A 90 -10.41 -20.52 17.89
CA ALA A 90 -11.43 -19.56 17.48
C ALA A 90 -11.39 -18.23 18.27
N ARG A 91 -10.68 -18.19 19.39
CA ARG A 91 -10.43 -16.98 20.19
C ARG A 91 -9.17 -16.24 19.75
N CYS A 92 -8.27 -16.89 19.01
CA CYS A 92 -7.06 -16.23 18.54
C CYS A 92 -7.42 -15.07 17.62
N GLY A 93 -6.97 -13.90 18.04
CA GLY A 93 -7.15 -12.67 17.30
C GLY A 93 -6.14 -11.69 17.85
N VAL A 94 -5.38 -11.11 16.94
CA VAL A 94 -4.45 -10.03 17.21
C VAL A 94 -5.14 -8.92 18.01
N GLY A 95 -4.50 -8.45 19.07
CA GLY A 95 -4.99 -7.32 19.83
C GLY A 95 -4.03 -6.86 20.93
N TYR A 96 -4.38 -5.71 21.49
CA TYR A 96 -3.73 -5.08 22.64
C TYR A 96 -2.23 -4.81 22.46
N PRO A 97 -1.82 -4.19 21.33
CA PRO A 97 -0.44 -3.75 21.20
C PRO A 97 -0.20 -2.60 22.18
N ASP A 98 0.97 -2.61 22.82
CA ASP A 98 1.47 -1.53 23.65
C ASP A 98 2.98 -1.38 23.47
N PHE A 99 3.53 -0.23 23.85
CA PHE A 99 4.96 0.01 23.79
C PHE A 99 5.61 -0.24 25.14
N VAL A 100 6.77 -0.91 25.10
CA VAL A 100 7.66 -1.04 26.25
C VAL A 100 8.98 -0.37 25.90
N GLN A 101 9.39 0.59 26.71
CA GLN A 101 10.71 1.20 26.64
C GLN A 101 11.41 0.96 27.98
N PRO A 102 12.38 0.02 28.06
CA PRO A 102 13.00 -0.36 29.34
C PRO A 102 13.83 0.73 30.01
N SER A 103 14.11 1.83 29.30
CA SER A 103 14.94 2.94 29.77
C SER A 103 14.42 4.25 29.20
N ALA A 104 14.46 5.32 30.00
CA ALA A 104 14.15 6.68 29.55
C ALA A 104 15.34 7.37 28.85
N ALA A 105 16.48 6.67 28.71
CA ALA A 105 17.64 7.20 28.00
C ALA A 105 17.28 7.48 26.53
N ALA A 106 17.77 8.60 26.00
CA ALA A 106 17.63 8.89 24.57
C ALA A 106 18.24 7.76 23.73
N GLY A 107 17.50 7.30 22.73
CA GLY A 107 17.89 6.16 21.89
C GLY A 107 17.68 4.78 22.51
N ALA A 108 17.03 4.67 23.69
CA ALA A 108 16.65 3.37 24.23
C ALA A 108 15.69 2.64 23.28
N PRO A 109 15.90 1.33 23.04
CA PRO A 109 15.08 0.56 22.11
C PRO A 109 13.63 0.54 22.55
N ILE A 110 12.74 0.66 21.57
CA ILE A 110 11.29 0.54 21.76
C ILE A 110 10.88 -0.88 21.37
N TYR A 111 10.04 -1.49 22.19
CA TYR A 111 9.46 -2.79 21.92
C TYR A 111 7.94 -2.66 21.79
N LEU A 112 7.36 -3.51 20.95
CA LEU A 112 5.93 -3.66 20.76
C LEU A 112 5.48 -4.98 21.40
N THR A 113 4.48 -4.92 22.27
CA THR A 113 3.81 -6.12 22.79
C THR A 113 2.81 -6.63 21.78
N GLU A 114 2.63 -7.94 21.74
CA GLU A 114 1.62 -8.59 20.91
C GLU A 114 1.00 -9.74 21.70
N THR A 115 -0.31 -9.92 21.58
CA THR A 115 -0.98 -11.12 22.06
C THR A 115 -1.98 -11.68 21.05
N ASP A 116 -2.03 -13.00 20.98
CA ASP A 116 -3.08 -13.78 20.30
C ASP A 116 -4.12 -14.32 21.30
N LYS A 117 -4.18 -13.73 22.50
CA LYS A 117 -4.99 -14.14 23.68
C LYS A 117 -4.58 -15.46 24.32
N VAL A 118 -3.53 -16.11 23.82
CA VAL A 118 -2.94 -17.33 24.39
C VAL A 118 -1.49 -17.08 24.78
N THR A 119 -0.73 -16.47 23.88
CA THR A 119 0.68 -16.14 24.03
C THR A 119 0.84 -14.63 24.06
N ALA A 120 1.75 -14.14 24.90
CA ALA A 120 2.24 -12.77 24.87
C ALA A 120 3.67 -12.76 24.32
N ARG A 121 3.94 -11.86 23.38
CA ARG A 121 5.25 -11.71 22.73
C ARG A 121 5.71 -10.26 22.84
N LEU A 122 7.03 -10.08 22.76
CA LEU A 122 7.68 -8.78 22.75
C LEU A 122 8.58 -8.69 21.52
N HIS A 123 8.34 -7.67 20.69
CA HIS A 123 9.03 -7.46 19.43
C HIS A 123 9.85 -6.18 19.52
N ARG A 124 11.18 -6.24 19.36
CA ARG A 124 11.99 -5.02 19.26
C ARG A 124 11.64 -4.33 17.94
N LEU A 125 11.24 -3.05 18.00
CA LEU A 125 11.04 -2.28 16.79
C LEU A 125 12.38 -2.05 16.09
N ASN A 126 12.33 -2.10 14.76
CA ASN A 126 13.49 -1.83 13.94
C ASN A 126 13.79 -0.32 13.96
N ASP A 127 15.03 0.05 14.28
CA ASP A 127 15.40 1.46 14.43
C ASP A 127 15.31 2.21 13.09
N THR A 128 15.68 1.56 11.98
CA THR A 128 15.55 2.12 10.64
C THR A 128 14.10 2.37 10.24
N MET A 129 13.17 1.49 10.64
CA MET A 129 11.73 1.70 10.41
C MET A 129 11.22 2.91 11.20
N LEU A 130 11.64 3.05 12.46
CA LEU A 130 11.27 4.19 13.31
C LEU A 130 11.82 5.51 12.74
N GLU A 131 13.12 5.55 12.40
CA GLU A 131 13.75 6.70 11.76
C GLU A 131 13.06 7.06 10.43
N GLY A 132 12.69 6.04 9.64
CA GLY A 132 11.90 6.20 8.43
C GLY A 132 10.59 6.94 8.70
N LEU A 133 9.77 6.45 9.62
CA LEU A 133 8.48 7.06 10.00
C LEU A 133 8.62 8.54 10.41
N PHE A 134 9.61 8.88 11.23
CA PHE A 134 9.83 10.28 11.66
C PHE A 134 10.38 11.18 10.55
N SER A 135 11.09 10.61 9.57
CA SER A 135 11.73 11.36 8.48
C SER A 135 10.90 11.43 7.19
N GLN A 136 9.76 10.71 7.09
CA GLN A 136 8.92 10.65 5.88
C GLN A 136 8.61 12.02 5.26
N HIS A 137 8.33 13.04 6.08
CA HIS A 137 7.99 14.39 5.58
C HIS A 137 9.18 15.19 5.01
N THR A 138 10.40 14.73 5.27
CA THR A 138 11.65 15.41 4.87
C THR A 138 12.49 14.59 3.91
N ALA A 139 12.21 13.30 3.78
CA ALA A 139 12.89 12.41 2.86
C ALA A 139 12.66 12.87 1.41
N ARG A 140 13.73 12.92 0.61
CA ARG A 140 13.69 13.29 -0.82
C ARG A 140 14.42 12.31 -1.72
N GLU A 141 15.03 11.29 -1.13
CA GLU A 141 15.77 10.27 -1.85
C GLU A 141 14.95 8.98 -1.93
N PRO A 142 15.02 8.25 -3.05
CA PRO A 142 14.35 6.96 -3.17
C PRO A 142 15.01 5.91 -2.26
N ALA A 143 14.25 4.89 -1.88
CA ALA A 143 14.81 3.71 -1.25
C ALA A 143 15.84 3.05 -2.18
N THR A 144 16.94 2.55 -1.61
CA THR A 144 18.02 1.87 -2.35
C THR A 144 18.06 0.37 -2.11
N ILE A 145 17.56 -0.09 -0.95
CA ILE A 145 17.55 -1.52 -0.61
C ILE A 145 16.54 -2.24 -1.48
N GLY A 146 16.99 -3.31 -2.16
CA GLY A 146 16.14 -4.11 -3.04
C GLY A 146 15.75 -3.41 -4.35
N LEU A 147 16.33 -2.24 -4.66
CA LEU A 147 16.14 -1.56 -5.94
C LEU A 147 16.77 -2.38 -7.06
N ALA A 148 15.95 -2.93 -7.95
CA ALA A 148 16.37 -3.79 -9.05
C ALA A 148 16.33 -3.06 -10.41
N ALA A 149 15.49 -2.05 -10.55
CA ALA A 149 15.50 -1.16 -11.71
C ALA A 149 15.20 0.27 -11.27
N ASN A 150 15.93 1.24 -11.84
CA ASN A 150 15.66 2.67 -11.75
C ASN A 150 15.88 3.26 -13.13
N VAL A 151 14.84 3.26 -13.95
CA VAL A 151 14.90 3.57 -15.36
C VAL A 151 14.04 4.79 -15.66
N THR A 152 14.62 5.75 -16.37
CA THR A 152 13.91 6.94 -16.84
C THR A 152 13.61 6.75 -18.32
N ARG A 153 12.45 7.23 -18.76
CA ARG A 153 12.06 7.23 -20.18
C ARG A 153 13.23 7.81 -21.00
N PRO A 154 13.71 7.10 -22.02
CA PRO A 154 14.75 7.63 -22.89
C PRO A 154 14.31 8.97 -23.48
N SER A 155 15.08 10.03 -23.25
CA SER A 155 14.90 11.26 -24.01
C SER A 155 15.32 10.98 -25.44
N GLY A 156 14.45 11.30 -26.41
CA GLY A 156 14.91 11.43 -27.79
C GLY A 156 15.98 12.52 -27.81
N ASP A 157 17.23 12.08 -27.91
CA ASP A 157 18.46 12.85 -27.95
C ASP A 157 18.88 13.63 -26.68
N ALA A 158 20.20 13.67 -26.48
CA ALA A 158 20.87 14.36 -25.41
C ALA A 158 20.82 15.89 -25.58
N ALA A 159 21.00 16.58 -24.45
CA ALA A 159 21.28 18.01 -24.28
C ALA A 159 20.10 18.99 -24.24
N ALA A 160 19.94 19.59 -23.05
CA ALA A 160 19.56 20.97 -22.76
C ALA A 160 18.47 21.63 -23.60
N SER A 161 17.32 21.91 -22.98
CA SER A 161 16.80 23.28 -22.96
C SER A 161 15.74 23.44 -21.88
N THR A 162 16.10 24.17 -20.83
CA THR A 162 15.15 24.96 -20.06
C THR A 162 14.49 25.97 -21.00
N THR A 163 13.27 25.69 -21.46
CA THR A 163 12.28 26.72 -21.80
C THR A 163 10.92 26.10 -22.16
N LEU A 164 9.89 26.63 -21.49
CA LEU A 164 8.51 26.87 -21.91
C LEU A 164 7.81 25.81 -22.78
N ALA A 165 6.78 25.21 -22.18
CA ALA A 165 5.59 24.58 -22.76
C ALA A 165 5.78 23.84 -24.10
N PRO A 166 5.58 22.49 -24.14
CA PRO A 166 5.60 21.78 -25.41
C PRO A 166 4.54 22.36 -26.37
N PRO A 167 4.86 22.48 -27.68
CA PRO A 167 3.92 23.00 -28.66
C PRO A 167 2.66 22.15 -28.68
N ALA A 168 1.50 22.81 -28.84
CA ALA A 168 0.24 22.14 -29.08
C ALA A 168 0.39 21.23 -30.31
N GLY A 169 0.30 19.91 -30.10
CA GLY A 169 0.55 18.91 -31.15
C GLY A 169 1.80 18.05 -30.94
N ALA A 170 2.52 18.17 -29.81
CA ALA A 170 3.59 17.23 -29.46
C ALA A 170 3.09 15.78 -29.54
N ALA A 171 3.79 14.94 -30.32
CA ALA A 171 3.48 13.54 -30.48
C ALA A 171 3.37 12.87 -29.10
N ALA A 172 2.39 11.97 -28.94
CA ALA A 172 2.25 11.21 -27.71
C ALA A 172 3.60 10.53 -27.40
N PRO A 173 4.08 10.60 -26.14
CA PRO A 173 5.36 10.00 -25.79
C PRO A 173 5.36 8.53 -26.19
N GLN A 174 6.43 8.11 -26.85
CA GLN A 174 6.55 6.75 -27.38
C GLN A 174 6.68 5.74 -26.23
N ALA A 175 6.02 4.59 -26.38
CA ALA A 175 6.21 3.47 -25.46
C ALA A 175 7.67 3.01 -25.47
N TRP A 176 8.15 2.57 -24.31
CA TRP A 176 9.54 2.13 -24.12
C TRP A 176 9.59 0.86 -23.27
N SER A 177 10.77 0.29 -23.06
CA SER A 177 10.89 -0.95 -22.29
C SER A 177 12.18 -1.03 -21.48
N PHE A 178 12.16 -1.90 -20.47
CA PHE A 178 13.32 -2.28 -19.69
C PHE A 178 13.23 -3.77 -19.28
N PRO A 179 14.36 -4.43 -18.97
CA PRO A 179 14.34 -5.82 -18.48
C PRO A 179 13.51 -5.95 -17.20
N ALA A 180 12.59 -6.91 -17.16
CA ALA A 180 11.80 -7.15 -15.96
C ALA A 180 12.69 -7.63 -14.81
N PRO A 181 12.55 -7.08 -13.61
CA PRO A 181 13.20 -7.63 -12.43
C PRO A 181 12.76 -9.07 -12.16
N THR A 182 13.62 -9.81 -11.48
CA THR A 182 13.25 -11.14 -10.97
C THR A 182 12.47 -10.96 -9.67
N TRP A 183 11.14 -10.98 -9.77
CA TRP A 183 10.28 -11.16 -8.61
C TRP A 183 10.14 -12.64 -8.26
N GLY A 184 9.92 -12.93 -6.98
CA GLY A 184 9.80 -14.29 -6.48
C GLY A 184 8.34 -14.75 -6.36
N SER A 185 8.18 -15.90 -5.69
CA SER A 185 6.86 -16.43 -5.35
C SER A 185 6.20 -15.67 -4.21
N LEU A 186 5.09 -15.00 -4.51
CA LEU A 186 4.28 -14.29 -3.52
C LEU A 186 3.69 -15.27 -2.50
N SER A 187 3.31 -16.48 -2.92
CA SER A 187 2.86 -17.55 -2.03
C SER A 187 3.96 -18.00 -1.05
N ALA A 188 5.23 -17.89 -1.44
CA ALA A 188 6.38 -18.18 -0.59
C ALA A 188 6.89 -16.97 0.22
N GLY A 189 6.19 -15.83 0.18
CA GLY A 189 6.55 -14.64 0.94
C GLY A 189 7.43 -13.63 0.20
N ALA A 190 7.68 -13.78 -1.10
CA ALA A 190 8.35 -12.73 -1.85
C ALA A 190 7.50 -11.44 -1.85
N GLY A 191 8.15 -10.29 -1.79
CA GLY A 191 7.50 -8.98 -1.94
C GLY A 191 8.01 -8.25 -3.17
N LEU A 192 7.28 -7.23 -3.59
CA LEU A 192 7.71 -6.31 -4.63
C LEU A 192 7.08 -4.94 -4.45
N THR A 193 7.73 -3.93 -5.02
CA THR A 193 7.19 -2.58 -5.13
C THR A 193 7.43 -2.06 -6.53
N LEU A 194 6.39 -1.48 -7.13
CA LEU A 194 6.50 -0.72 -8.38
C LEU A 194 6.17 0.74 -8.10
N GLU A 195 7.15 1.59 -8.34
CA GLU A 195 7.04 3.04 -8.19
C GLU A 195 7.12 3.69 -9.57
N LEU A 196 6.15 4.55 -9.87
CA LEU A 196 5.95 5.21 -11.15
C LEU A 196 5.92 6.73 -10.93
N GLU A 197 6.76 7.45 -11.66
CA GLU A 197 6.61 8.90 -11.83
C GLU A 197 5.86 9.12 -13.15
N LEU A 198 4.60 9.55 -13.08
CA LEU A 198 3.82 9.92 -14.25
C LEU A 198 4.19 11.36 -14.65
N SER A 199 4.49 11.56 -15.93
CA SER A 199 4.68 12.89 -16.51
C SER A 199 3.32 13.59 -16.69
N ALA A 200 3.32 14.92 -16.62
CA ALA A 200 2.19 15.74 -17.06
C ALA A 200 2.19 15.87 -18.59
N PRO A 201 1.36 15.16 -19.38
CA PRO A 201 1.03 15.68 -20.70
C PRO A 201 0.09 16.88 -20.53
N THR A 202 0.40 17.98 -21.23
CA THR A 202 -0.43 19.20 -21.30
C THR A 202 -1.80 18.97 -21.94
N ALA A 203 -2.00 17.81 -22.59
CA ALA A 203 -3.25 17.41 -23.22
C ALA A 203 -3.81 16.16 -22.54
N GLN A 204 -5.03 16.29 -22.04
CA GLN A 204 -5.80 15.21 -21.41
C GLN A 204 -6.08 14.12 -22.44
N ARG A 205 -5.30 13.03 -22.41
CA ARG A 205 -5.61 11.84 -23.20
C ARG A 205 -6.75 11.13 -22.49
N VAL A 206 -7.97 11.30 -22.97
CA VAL A 206 -9.16 10.62 -22.44
C VAL A 206 -8.87 9.12 -22.45
N VAL A 207 -8.79 8.53 -21.26
CA VAL A 207 -8.69 7.08 -21.09
C VAL A 207 -10.10 6.55 -21.26
N THR A 208 -10.41 5.98 -22.42
CA THR A 208 -11.74 5.39 -22.70
C THR A 208 -11.82 3.91 -22.34
N ALA A 209 -10.67 3.27 -22.10
CA ALA A 209 -10.53 1.89 -21.67
C ALA A 209 -9.28 1.75 -20.78
N PRO A 210 -9.20 0.72 -19.91
CA PRO A 210 -8.00 0.47 -19.10
C PRO A 210 -6.74 0.49 -19.96
N THR A 211 -5.81 1.37 -19.59
CA THR A 211 -4.55 1.57 -20.30
C THR A 211 -3.42 1.08 -19.41
N ALA A 212 -2.62 0.13 -19.90
CA ALA A 212 -1.43 -0.31 -19.19
C ALA A 212 -0.43 0.86 -19.06
N LEU A 213 0.03 1.13 -17.84
CA LEU A 213 1.13 2.05 -17.56
C LEU A 213 2.47 1.30 -17.62
N VAL A 214 2.51 0.10 -17.03
CA VAL A 214 3.63 -0.84 -17.09
C VAL A 214 3.06 -2.25 -17.24
N ASP A 215 3.60 -3.06 -18.15
CA ASP A 215 3.25 -4.47 -18.29
C ASP A 215 4.52 -5.32 -18.40
N CYS A 216 4.81 -6.07 -17.35
CA CYS A 216 5.96 -6.95 -17.22
C CYS A 216 5.58 -8.43 -17.33
N ARG A 217 4.39 -8.74 -17.86
CA ARG A 217 3.96 -10.12 -18.07
C ARG A 217 4.65 -10.75 -19.26
N ASP A 218 4.97 -12.03 -19.14
CA ASP A 218 5.49 -12.84 -20.24
C ASP A 218 4.38 -13.23 -21.23
N GLY A 219 4.75 -14.00 -22.27
CA GLY A 219 3.78 -14.46 -23.28
C GLY A 219 2.69 -15.39 -22.74
N GLY A 220 2.89 -15.99 -21.56
CA GLY A 220 1.90 -16.80 -20.85
C GLY A 220 1.04 -16.00 -19.86
N GLY A 221 1.23 -14.68 -19.76
CA GLY A 221 0.50 -13.81 -18.85
C GLY A 221 1.02 -13.80 -17.41
N ARG A 222 2.10 -14.54 -17.11
CA ARG A 222 2.75 -14.53 -15.79
C ARG A 222 3.58 -13.26 -15.65
N GLY A 223 3.40 -12.53 -14.56
CA GLY A 223 4.12 -11.30 -14.27
C GLY A 223 3.30 -10.29 -13.49
N VAL A 224 3.73 -9.04 -13.57
CA VAL A 224 3.09 -7.90 -12.93
C VAL A 224 2.71 -6.87 -13.98
N ALA A 225 1.51 -6.30 -13.87
CA ALA A 225 1.09 -5.15 -14.68
C ALA A 225 0.50 -4.07 -13.78
N VAL A 226 0.67 -2.81 -14.17
CA VAL A 226 0.01 -1.64 -13.58
C VAL A 226 -0.74 -0.93 -14.69
N SER A 227 -2.02 -0.65 -14.48
CA SER A 227 -2.88 0.01 -15.45
C SER A 227 -3.65 1.15 -14.80
N VAL A 228 -4.19 2.05 -15.62
CA VAL A 228 -5.09 3.13 -15.18
C VAL A 228 -6.39 3.04 -15.97
N ASN A 229 -7.52 3.19 -15.28
CA ASN A 229 -8.84 3.19 -15.91
C ASN A 229 -9.32 4.60 -16.27
N SER A 230 -10.52 4.70 -16.82
CA SER A 230 -11.11 5.98 -17.25
C SER A 230 -11.39 6.96 -16.12
N SER A 231 -11.53 6.48 -14.87
CA SER A 231 -11.72 7.31 -13.69
C SER A 231 -10.41 7.72 -13.03
N GLY A 232 -9.25 7.37 -13.60
CA GLY A 232 -7.94 7.65 -13.02
C GLY A 232 -7.56 6.72 -11.87
N GLN A 233 -8.31 5.65 -11.61
CA GLN A 233 -7.93 4.67 -10.61
C GLN A 233 -6.81 3.79 -11.18
N VAL A 234 -5.77 3.56 -10.40
CA VAL A 234 -4.63 2.73 -10.79
C VAL A 234 -4.82 1.32 -10.26
N THR A 235 -4.60 0.31 -11.08
CA THR A 235 -4.77 -1.10 -10.72
C THR A 235 -3.47 -1.86 -10.93
N VAL A 236 -3.04 -2.62 -9.93
CA VAL A 236 -1.98 -3.63 -10.07
C VAL A 236 -2.61 -4.99 -10.31
N THR A 237 -2.10 -5.72 -11.28
CA THR A 237 -2.44 -7.10 -11.59
C THR A 237 -1.21 -7.97 -11.35
N LEU A 238 -1.38 -9.03 -10.54
CA LEU A 238 -0.35 -9.99 -10.17
C LEU A 238 -0.77 -11.35 -10.70
N SER A 239 0.06 -12.01 -11.51
CA SER A 239 -0.27 -13.34 -12.03
C SER A 239 0.93 -14.27 -12.08
N ASP A 240 0.71 -15.53 -11.68
CA ASP A 240 1.69 -16.63 -11.83
C ASP A 240 1.46 -17.46 -13.12
N GLY A 241 0.53 -17.02 -13.98
CA GLY A 241 0.08 -17.71 -15.19
C GLY A 241 -1.07 -18.69 -14.96
N THR A 242 -1.36 -19.06 -13.71
CA THR A 242 -2.50 -19.93 -13.32
C THR A 242 -3.51 -19.17 -12.47
N HIS A 243 -3.03 -18.45 -11.46
CA HIS A 243 -3.78 -17.57 -10.59
C HIS A 243 -3.48 -16.12 -10.94
N SER A 244 -4.47 -15.26 -10.73
CA SER A 244 -4.34 -13.82 -10.89
C SER A 244 -5.08 -13.10 -9.78
N GLN A 245 -4.56 -11.95 -9.36
CA GLN A 245 -5.22 -11.05 -8.44
C GLN A 245 -5.03 -9.61 -8.88
N GLU A 246 -6.06 -8.80 -8.66
CA GLU A 246 -6.03 -7.36 -8.90
C GLU A 246 -6.33 -6.59 -7.61
N TRP A 247 -5.66 -5.45 -7.45
CA TRP A 247 -5.98 -4.46 -6.44
C TRP A 247 -5.89 -3.08 -7.06
N SER A 248 -6.81 -2.19 -6.68
CA SER A 248 -6.84 -0.83 -7.22
C SER A 248 -6.63 0.20 -6.12
N SER A 249 -5.98 1.31 -6.48
CA SER A 249 -5.90 2.53 -5.69
C SER A 249 -7.28 2.99 -5.26
N ASP A 250 -7.35 3.89 -4.31
CA ASP A 250 -8.60 4.39 -3.81
C ASP A 250 -9.33 5.25 -4.87
N PRO A 251 -10.66 5.13 -4.99
CA PRO A 251 -11.42 5.91 -5.97
C PRO A 251 -11.36 7.41 -5.71
N GLN A 252 -11.12 7.82 -4.46
CA GLN A 252 -10.90 9.22 -4.08
C GLN A 252 -9.47 9.73 -4.33
N CYS A 253 -8.55 8.88 -4.79
CA CYS A 253 -7.19 9.23 -5.18
C CYS A 253 -6.94 8.99 -6.69
N PRO A 254 -7.72 9.60 -7.60
CA PRO A 254 -7.53 9.38 -9.03
C PRO A 254 -6.28 10.10 -9.54
N VAL A 255 -5.49 9.41 -10.37
CA VAL A 255 -4.43 10.05 -11.16
C VAL A 255 -5.07 10.71 -12.38
N ALA A 256 -5.05 12.04 -12.40
CA ALA A 256 -5.64 12.86 -13.45
C ALA A 256 -4.57 13.38 -14.42
N ALA A 257 -4.90 14.41 -15.20
CA ALA A 257 -3.89 15.11 -15.99
C ALA A 257 -2.95 15.86 -15.05
N GLY A 258 -1.67 15.51 -15.06
CA GLY A 258 -0.68 16.10 -14.17
C GLY A 258 0.49 15.17 -13.91
N ALA A 259 1.47 15.67 -13.17
CA ALA A 259 2.53 14.84 -12.63
C ALA A 259 2.00 14.13 -11.39
N HIS A 260 2.20 12.83 -11.31
CA HIS A 260 1.79 12.01 -10.17
C HIS A 260 2.91 11.05 -9.79
N HIS A 261 3.01 10.76 -8.51
CA HIS A 261 3.85 9.71 -7.96
C HIS A 261 2.96 8.57 -7.48
N VAL A 262 3.13 7.38 -8.05
CA VAL A 262 2.30 6.21 -7.74
C VAL A 262 3.18 5.06 -7.32
N VAL A 263 2.88 4.46 -6.16
CA VAL A 263 3.60 3.31 -5.62
C VAL A 263 2.60 2.19 -5.38
N ALA A 264 2.81 1.03 -6.01
CA ALA A 264 2.11 -0.21 -5.71
C ALA A 264 3.01 -1.09 -4.84
N ILE A 265 2.58 -1.37 -3.61
CA ILE A 265 3.32 -2.14 -2.61
C ILE A 265 2.66 -3.52 -2.47
N VAL A 266 3.45 -4.58 -2.57
CA VAL A 266 3.00 -5.97 -2.41
C VAL A 266 3.93 -6.67 -1.43
N ASP A 267 3.39 -7.09 -0.30
CA ASP A 267 4.10 -7.89 0.69
C ASP A 267 3.53 -9.31 0.75
N GLY A 268 4.30 -10.26 0.22
CA GLY A 268 3.98 -11.68 0.26
C GLY A 268 3.91 -12.28 1.67
N LEU A 269 4.70 -11.75 2.61
CA LEU A 269 4.72 -12.24 3.98
C LEU A 269 3.53 -11.70 4.77
N ALA A 270 3.27 -10.40 4.72
CA ALA A 270 2.12 -9.80 5.40
C ALA A 270 0.77 -10.11 4.72
N ARG A 271 0.79 -10.70 3.52
CA ARG A 271 -0.38 -10.91 2.66
C ARG A 271 -1.11 -9.60 2.36
N TYR A 272 -0.34 -8.60 1.97
CA TYR A 272 -0.76 -7.20 1.92
C TYR A 272 -0.49 -6.57 0.55
N ILE A 273 -1.47 -5.81 0.04
CA ILE A 273 -1.36 -5.00 -1.17
C ILE A 273 -1.87 -3.60 -0.86
N ALA A 274 -1.10 -2.56 -1.19
CA ALA A 274 -1.52 -1.18 -1.01
C ALA A 274 -0.99 -0.25 -2.10
N PHE A 275 -1.54 0.96 -2.11
CA PHE A 275 -1.09 2.04 -2.97
C PHE A 275 -0.69 3.26 -2.14
N VAL A 276 0.35 3.95 -2.59
CA VAL A 276 0.64 5.33 -2.20
C VAL A 276 0.49 6.18 -3.46
N VAL A 277 -0.30 7.25 -3.39
CA VAL A 277 -0.45 8.22 -4.48
C VAL A 277 -0.10 9.59 -3.95
N ASP A 278 0.86 10.25 -4.58
CA ASP A 278 1.38 11.58 -4.21
C ASP A 278 1.77 11.69 -2.72
N GLY A 279 2.38 10.63 -2.19
CA GLY A 279 2.82 10.53 -0.80
C GLY A 279 1.71 10.21 0.22
N VAL A 280 0.49 9.91 -0.24
CA VAL A 280 -0.65 9.54 0.62
C VAL A 280 -0.98 8.06 0.45
N LEU A 281 -0.95 7.31 1.55
CA LEU A 281 -1.39 5.93 1.57
C LEU A 281 -2.89 5.88 1.25
N ASN A 282 -3.25 5.00 0.32
CA ASN A 282 -4.63 4.69 -0.03
C ASN A 282 -5.16 3.73 1.03
N ASP A 283 -5.71 4.31 2.11
CA ASP A 283 -6.21 3.65 3.30
C ASP A 283 -7.71 3.29 3.22
N GLY A 284 -8.30 3.38 2.02
CA GLY A 284 -9.68 3.00 1.75
C GLY A 284 -10.68 4.12 1.92
N GLY A 285 -10.33 5.17 2.68
CA GLY A 285 -11.25 6.25 3.04
C GLY A 285 -12.63 5.72 3.43
N ASP A 286 -13.67 6.26 2.79
CA ASP A 286 -15.05 5.81 3.00
C ASP A 286 -15.45 4.63 2.10
N ALA A 287 -14.61 4.26 1.13
CA ALA A 287 -14.91 3.23 0.14
C ALA A 287 -14.58 1.81 0.63
N ARG A 288 -13.56 1.66 1.47
CA ARG A 288 -13.06 0.34 1.92
C ARG A 288 -12.66 0.41 3.39
N PRO A 289 -13.32 -0.35 4.29
CA PRO A 289 -13.03 -0.24 5.72
C PRO A 289 -11.61 -0.66 6.14
N GLN A 290 -10.94 -1.50 5.35
CA GLN A 290 -9.54 -1.91 5.59
C GLN A 290 -8.53 -1.02 4.90
N GLY A 291 -8.89 -0.48 3.73
CA GLY A 291 -7.97 0.26 2.88
C GLY A 291 -6.97 -0.51 2.05
N TRP A 292 -6.55 -1.68 2.51
CA TRP A 292 -5.58 -2.52 1.82
C TRP A 292 -6.22 -3.81 1.28
N GLY A 293 -5.53 -4.44 0.34
CA GLY A 293 -5.94 -5.68 -0.29
C GLY A 293 -5.28 -6.88 0.36
N ALA A 294 -6.07 -7.90 0.71
CA ALA A 294 -5.54 -9.17 1.17
C ALA A 294 -4.97 -9.97 0.00
N LEU A 295 -3.65 -10.18 -0.03
CA LEU A 295 -2.98 -10.95 -1.07
C LEU A 295 -3.32 -12.44 -0.92
N SER A 296 -3.82 -13.03 -1.98
CA SER A 296 -4.19 -14.44 -2.03
C SER A 296 -2.95 -15.32 -1.85
N PRO A 297 -3.00 -16.34 -0.97
CA PRO A 297 -1.89 -17.29 -0.81
C PRO A 297 -1.71 -18.19 -2.03
N ALA A 298 -2.65 -18.18 -2.98
CA ALA A 298 -2.56 -19.00 -4.19
C ALA A 298 -1.67 -18.38 -5.27
N VAL A 299 -1.46 -17.06 -5.25
CA VAL A 299 -0.62 -16.40 -6.27
C VAL A 299 0.84 -16.76 -6.00
N GLY A 300 1.41 -17.56 -6.88
CA GLY A 300 2.78 -18.04 -6.79
C GLY A 300 3.80 -17.07 -7.36
N ASP A 301 4.64 -17.58 -8.26
CA ASP A 301 5.75 -16.87 -8.85
C ASP A 301 5.32 -15.87 -9.93
N VAL A 302 5.51 -14.58 -9.63
CA VAL A 302 5.19 -13.46 -10.53
C VAL A 302 6.43 -12.90 -11.23
N GLY A 303 7.58 -13.55 -11.14
CA GLY A 303 8.74 -13.20 -11.96
C GLY A 303 8.51 -13.67 -13.39
N GLY A 304 8.54 -12.79 -14.39
CA GLY A 304 8.29 -13.12 -15.81
C GLY A 304 9.41 -13.95 -16.48
N GLY A 305 9.83 -15.06 -15.87
CA GLY A 305 10.80 -16.02 -16.40
C GLY A 305 12.23 -15.48 -16.59
N GLY A 306 12.60 -14.37 -15.95
CA GLY A 306 13.95 -13.77 -16.01
C GLY A 306 14.37 -13.24 -17.38
N ARG A 307 13.46 -13.26 -18.38
CA ARG A 307 13.68 -12.77 -19.75
C ARG A 307 12.59 -11.83 -20.25
N ALA A 308 11.52 -11.63 -19.48
CA ALA A 308 10.47 -10.69 -19.84
C ALA A 308 11.01 -9.24 -19.93
N GLN A 309 10.41 -8.49 -20.84
CA GLN A 309 10.60 -7.04 -20.95
C GLN A 309 9.36 -6.37 -20.39
N CYS A 310 9.55 -5.43 -19.47
CA CYS A 310 8.49 -4.53 -19.05
C CYS A 310 8.24 -3.52 -20.16
N ARG A 311 7.04 -3.52 -20.73
CA ARG A 311 6.56 -2.49 -21.65
C ARG A 311 5.98 -1.34 -20.84
N VAL A 312 6.35 -0.12 -21.19
CA VAL A 312 6.00 1.09 -20.43
C VAL A 312 5.32 2.10 -21.34
N ASP A 313 4.16 2.59 -20.91
CA ASP A 313 3.44 3.65 -21.61
C ASP A 313 4.24 4.96 -21.55
N GLY A 314 4.18 5.74 -22.63
CA GLY A 314 4.94 6.98 -22.72
C GLY A 314 4.59 8.00 -21.64
N ARG A 315 3.44 7.92 -20.95
CA ARG A 315 3.10 8.81 -19.84
C ARG A 315 3.99 8.58 -18.62
N VAL A 316 4.60 7.40 -18.47
CA VAL A 316 5.48 7.10 -17.35
C VAL A 316 6.86 7.68 -17.64
N ALA A 317 7.27 8.66 -16.82
CA ALA A 317 8.57 9.33 -16.90
C ALA A 317 9.69 8.45 -16.33
N ARG A 318 9.39 7.75 -15.23
CA ARG A 318 10.34 6.90 -14.52
C ARG A 318 9.63 5.70 -13.93
N VAL A 319 10.33 4.57 -13.94
CA VAL A 319 9.96 3.37 -13.18
C VAL A 319 11.09 3.05 -12.22
N ARG A 320 10.76 2.90 -10.94
CA ARG A 320 11.59 2.19 -9.97
C ARG A 320 10.91 0.88 -9.61
N ALA A 321 11.66 -0.20 -9.66
CA ALA A 321 11.15 -1.52 -9.34
C ALA A 321 12.02 -2.17 -8.26
N TYR A 322 11.36 -2.68 -7.23
CA TYR A 322 11.98 -3.26 -6.06
C TYR A 322 11.62 -4.74 -5.96
N THR A 323 12.58 -5.56 -5.52
CA THR A 323 12.37 -7.00 -5.25
C THR A 323 11.94 -7.26 -3.80
N ARG A 324 11.29 -6.25 -3.19
CA ARG A 324 10.75 -6.27 -1.85
C ARG A 324 9.59 -5.27 -1.74
N TYR A 325 8.77 -5.43 -0.71
CA TYR A 325 7.91 -4.35 -0.23
C TYR A 325 8.78 -3.20 0.31
N LEU A 326 8.24 -1.98 0.22
CA LEU A 326 8.79 -0.76 0.80
C LEU A 326 7.88 -0.25 1.90
#